data_AF-A0A349LRT4-F1
#
_entry.id   AF-A0A349LRT4-F1
#
_cell.length_a   1.000
_cell.length_b   1.000
_cell.length_c   1.000
_cell.angle_alpha   90.00
_cell.angle_beta   90.00
_cell.angle_gamma   90.00
#
_symmetry.space_group_name_H-M   'P 1'
#
loop_
_entity.id
_entity.type
_entity.pdbx_description
1 polymer ?
#
loop_
_entity_poly.entity_id
_entity_poly.type
_entity_poly.pdbx_seq_one_letter_code
_entity_poly.pdbx_strand_id
1 'polypeptide(L)'
;MRSIWCVGLAVALAACSSVPDDWRDMSQTEIGVWQSCGFTPKVAQQWRSQQFDGAAACAWKNAGFELDDAMAWSKEKFTADEAKTWVQTGFDLDDAVENRNKGLAPIHRN
;
A
#
# COMPACT_ATOMS: atom_id res chain seq x y z
N MET A 1 34.13 -0.78 53.72
CA MET A 1 34.06 -1.98 52.85
C MET A 1 32.81 -1.88 51.99
N ARG A 2 33.03 -1.62 50.68
CA ARG A 2 32.17 -1.80 49.48
C ARG A 2 30.67 -1.51 49.60
N SER A 3 30.29 -0.29 49.21
CA SER A 3 28.92 0.07 48.83
C SER A 3 28.47 -0.77 47.63
N ILE A 4 27.36 -1.49 47.79
CA ILE A 4 26.73 -2.29 46.74
C ILE A 4 25.82 -1.34 45.96
N TRP A 5 26.24 -0.97 44.75
CA TRP A 5 25.37 -0.43 43.71
C TRP A 5 24.68 -1.60 43.01
N CYS A 6 23.39 -1.79 43.23
CA CYS A 6 22.58 -2.62 42.33
C CYS A 6 21.99 -1.71 41.24
N VAL A 7 22.75 -1.68 40.16
CA VAL A 7 22.42 -1.19 38.83
C VAL A 7 20.97 -1.52 38.47
N GLY A 8 20.23 -0.49 38.07
CA GLY A 8 18.92 -0.65 37.46
C GLY A 8 19.04 -1.37 36.12
N LEU A 9 18.05 -2.22 35.83
CA LEU A 9 17.83 -2.72 34.48
C LEU A 9 16.32 -2.72 34.21
N ALA A 10 15.80 -1.52 33.96
CA ALA A 10 14.52 -1.38 33.27
C ALA A 10 14.77 -1.76 31.81
N VAL A 11 14.52 -3.03 31.46
CA VAL A 11 14.52 -3.48 30.07
C VAL A 11 13.20 -3.00 29.43
N ALA A 12 13.21 -1.78 28.92
CA ALA A 12 12.16 -1.29 28.04
C ALA A 12 12.45 -1.84 26.63
N LEU A 13 11.84 -2.97 26.26
CA LEU A 13 11.82 -3.44 24.88
C LEU A 13 10.86 -2.54 24.08
N ALA A 14 11.39 -1.44 23.54
CA ALA A 14 10.77 -0.76 22.42
C ALA A 14 10.90 -1.67 21.20
N ALA A 15 9.89 -2.51 20.95
CA ALA A 15 9.75 -3.25 19.70
C ALA A 15 9.36 -2.26 18.60
N CYS A 16 10.35 -1.53 18.07
CA CYS A 16 10.18 -0.82 16.81
C CYS A 16 10.07 -1.87 15.70
N SER A 17 8.85 -2.24 15.32
CA SER A 17 8.61 -3.05 14.11
C SER A 17 8.91 -2.19 12.89
N SER A 18 10.18 -2.06 12.50
CA SER A 18 10.53 -1.50 11.21
C SER A 18 10.06 -2.45 10.12
N VAL A 19 9.37 -1.93 9.12
CA VAL A 19 9.06 -2.67 7.89
C VAL A 19 10.39 -3.18 7.31
N PRO A 20 10.57 -4.50 7.08
CA PRO A 20 11.80 -5.03 6.48
C PRO A 20 12.07 -4.40 5.12
N ASP A 21 13.35 -4.19 4.78
CA ASP A 21 13.79 -3.64 3.50
C ASP A 21 14.17 -4.73 2.47
N ASP A 22 13.86 -6.00 2.78
CA ASP A 22 14.11 -7.18 1.95
C ASP A 22 12.89 -8.11 1.84
N TRP A 23 13.10 -9.25 1.18
CA TRP A 23 12.07 -10.25 0.86
C TRP A 23 11.86 -11.31 1.94
N ARG A 24 12.53 -11.24 3.10
CA ARG A 24 12.63 -12.38 4.06
C ARG A 24 11.30 -12.95 4.53
N ASP A 25 10.24 -12.14 4.55
CA ASP A 25 8.93 -12.54 5.07
C ASP A 25 7.90 -12.87 3.96
N MET A 26 8.35 -13.05 2.72
CA MET A 26 7.51 -13.38 1.56
C MET A 26 7.87 -14.74 0.96
N SER A 27 6.88 -15.43 0.39
CA SER A 27 7.13 -16.68 -0.33
C SER A 27 7.77 -16.43 -1.70
N GLN A 28 8.48 -17.41 -2.28
CA GLN A 28 9.08 -17.27 -3.60
C GLN A 28 8.07 -16.90 -4.70
N THR A 29 6.84 -17.45 -4.62
CA THR A 29 5.76 -17.12 -5.54
C THR A 29 5.33 -15.66 -5.40
N GLU A 30 5.15 -15.20 -4.16
CA GLU A 30 4.79 -13.80 -3.85
C GLU A 30 5.88 -12.84 -4.35
N ILE A 31 7.15 -13.13 -4.05
CA ILE A 31 8.31 -12.36 -4.53
C ILE A 31 8.32 -12.25 -6.05
N GLY A 32 8.04 -13.36 -6.77
CA GLY A 32 7.98 -13.37 -8.23
C GLY A 32 6.94 -12.42 -8.81
N VAL A 33 5.76 -12.28 -8.16
CA VAL A 33 4.72 -11.34 -8.58
C VAL A 33 5.17 -9.88 -8.36
N TRP A 34 5.74 -9.58 -7.20
CA TRP A 34 6.26 -8.23 -6.92
C TRP A 34 7.38 -7.83 -7.89
N GLN A 35 8.31 -8.75 -8.15
CA GLN A 35 9.42 -8.53 -9.08
C GLN A 35 8.97 -8.37 -10.52
N SER A 36 8.00 -9.16 -10.99
CA SER A 36 7.49 -9.05 -12.37
C SER A 36 6.82 -7.69 -12.64
N CYS A 37 6.27 -7.08 -11.59
CA CYS A 37 5.70 -5.73 -11.63
C CYS A 37 6.74 -4.63 -11.30
N GLY A 38 8.02 -4.99 -11.16
CA GLY A 38 9.13 -4.06 -10.96
C GLY A 38 9.13 -3.38 -9.59
N PHE A 39 8.61 -4.03 -8.55
CA PHE A 39 8.73 -3.55 -7.18
C PHE A 39 10.10 -3.91 -6.59
N THR A 40 10.66 -2.98 -5.82
CA THR A 40 11.78 -3.28 -4.92
C THR A 40 11.23 -3.90 -3.63
N PRO A 41 12.02 -4.69 -2.89
CA PRO A 41 11.53 -5.32 -1.65
C PRO A 41 10.96 -4.31 -0.65
N LYS A 42 11.65 -3.18 -0.45
CA LYS A 42 11.18 -2.10 0.42
C LYS A 42 9.79 -1.60 0.03
N VAL A 43 9.54 -1.33 -1.25
CA VAL A 43 8.24 -0.84 -1.71
C VAL A 43 7.19 -1.95 -1.62
N ALA A 44 7.51 -3.18 -2.01
CA ALA A 44 6.60 -4.32 -1.88
C ALA A 44 6.14 -4.52 -0.41
N GLN A 45 7.05 -4.40 0.55
CA GLN A 45 6.73 -4.49 1.97
C GLN A 45 5.83 -3.33 2.45
N GLN A 46 6.02 -2.12 1.91
CA GLN A 46 5.11 -0.99 2.19
C GLN A 46 3.70 -1.30 1.71
N TRP A 47 3.52 -1.75 0.47
CA TRP A 47 2.21 -2.12 -0.07
C TRP A 47 1.58 -3.28 0.69
N ARG A 48 2.38 -4.31 1.02
CA ARG A 48 1.94 -5.45 1.82
C ARG A 48 1.51 -5.07 3.23
N SER A 49 2.18 -4.10 3.86
CA SER A 49 1.79 -3.56 5.16
C SER A 49 0.40 -2.89 5.16
N GLN A 50 -0.03 -2.41 3.97
CA GLN A 50 -1.35 -1.83 3.73
C GLN A 50 -2.35 -2.88 3.20
N GLN A 51 -2.04 -4.17 3.36
CA GLN A 51 -2.87 -5.31 2.95
C GLN A 51 -3.08 -5.46 1.44
N PHE A 52 -2.24 -4.84 0.60
CA PHE A 52 -2.20 -5.16 -0.82
C PHE A 52 -1.32 -6.39 -1.06
N ASP A 53 -1.85 -7.37 -1.78
CA ASP A 53 -1.00 -8.41 -2.37
C ASP A 53 -0.28 -7.90 -3.63
N GLY A 54 0.65 -8.69 -4.14
CA GLY A 54 1.45 -8.31 -5.30
C GLY A 54 0.63 -8.09 -6.57
N ALA A 55 -0.49 -8.79 -6.74
CA ALA A 55 -1.33 -8.64 -7.92
C ALA A 55 -2.13 -7.33 -7.86
N ALA A 56 -2.73 -7.04 -6.71
CA ALA A 56 -3.46 -5.79 -6.47
C ALA A 56 -2.52 -4.58 -6.59
N ALA A 57 -1.35 -4.63 -5.96
CA ALA A 57 -0.36 -3.55 -6.07
C ALA A 57 0.13 -3.35 -7.51
N CYS A 58 0.32 -4.44 -8.26
CA CYS A 58 0.64 -4.36 -9.68
C CYS A 58 -0.45 -3.68 -10.49
N ALA A 59 -1.72 -3.99 -10.24
CA ALA A 59 -2.86 -3.35 -10.90
C ALA A 59 -2.86 -1.83 -10.64
N TRP A 60 -2.72 -1.40 -9.39
CA TRP A 60 -2.65 0.02 -9.04
C TRP A 60 -1.45 0.74 -9.67
N LYS A 61 -0.25 0.13 -9.62
CA LYS A 61 0.94 0.68 -10.25
C LYS A 61 0.78 0.80 -11.77
N ASN A 62 0.23 -0.22 -12.43
CA ASN A 62 -0.03 -0.21 -13.88
C ASN A 62 -1.11 0.80 -14.28
N ALA A 63 -2.03 1.09 -13.36
CA ALA A 63 -3.02 2.15 -13.49
C ALA A 63 -2.43 3.55 -13.26
N GLY A 64 -1.17 3.65 -12.80
CA GLY A 64 -0.45 4.90 -12.61
C GLY A 64 -0.54 5.47 -11.19
N PHE A 65 -1.03 4.69 -10.22
CA PHE A 65 -1.20 5.13 -8.84
C PHE A 65 -0.02 4.74 -7.95
N GLU A 66 0.33 5.64 -7.04
CA GLU A 66 1.21 5.35 -5.91
C GLU A 66 0.44 4.74 -4.74
N LEU A 67 1.15 4.31 -3.69
CA LEU A 67 0.54 3.61 -2.55
C LEU A 67 -0.56 4.43 -1.87
N ASP A 68 -0.29 5.71 -1.60
CA ASP A 68 -1.22 6.57 -0.87
C ASP A 68 -2.52 6.79 -1.66
N ASP A 69 -2.43 7.00 -2.97
CA ASP A 69 -3.61 7.10 -3.84
C ASP A 69 -4.35 5.77 -3.91
N ALA A 70 -3.64 4.66 -4.15
CA ALA A 70 -4.24 3.33 -4.19
C ALA A 70 -5.00 2.99 -2.90
N MET A 71 -4.46 3.38 -1.74
CA MET A 71 -5.13 3.26 -0.46
C MET A 71 -6.41 4.10 -0.39
N ALA A 72 -6.36 5.36 -0.80
CA ALA A 72 -7.50 6.26 -0.77
C ALA A 72 -8.65 5.74 -1.65
N TRP A 73 -8.34 5.39 -2.90
CA TRP A 73 -9.33 4.84 -3.84
C TRP A 73 -9.84 3.45 -3.42
N SER A 74 -8.97 2.56 -2.93
CA SER A 74 -9.35 1.23 -2.47
C SER A 74 -10.23 1.27 -1.22
N LYS A 75 -10.00 2.23 -0.31
CA LYS A 75 -10.83 2.45 0.88
C LYS A 75 -12.28 2.76 0.48
N GLU A 76 -12.45 3.55 -0.57
CA GLU A 76 -13.74 3.86 -1.19
C GLU A 76 -14.25 2.75 -2.13
N LYS A 77 -13.64 1.56 -2.09
CA LYS A 77 -14.04 0.36 -2.84
C LYS A 77 -13.95 0.50 -4.36
N PHE A 78 -13.13 1.42 -4.85
CA PHE A 78 -12.77 1.44 -6.26
C PHE A 78 -11.69 0.40 -6.56
N THR A 79 -11.77 -0.16 -7.75
CA THR A 79 -10.67 -0.91 -8.39
C THR A 79 -9.68 0.05 -9.05
N ALA A 80 -8.47 -0.44 -9.33
CA ALA A 80 -7.45 0.34 -10.03
C ALA A 80 -7.92 0.84 -11.40
N ASP A 81 -8.68 0.03 -12.13
CA ASP A 81 -9.20 0.38 -13.46
C ASP A 81 -10.31 1.43 -13.39
N GLU A 82 -11.22 1.33 -12.41
CA GLU A 82 -12.23 2.36 -12.19
C GLU A 82 -11.58 3.69 -11.80
N ALA A 83 -10.67 3.68 -10.84
CA ALA A 83 -9.93 4.86 -10.42
C ALA A 83 -9.19 5.51 -11.60
N LYS A 84 -8.52 4.71 -12.42
CA LYS A 84 -7.87 5.17 -13.65
C LYS A 84 -8.85 5.85 -14.60
N THR A 85 -10.04 5.28 -14.77
CA THR A 85 -11.06 5.83 -15.68
C THR A 85 -11.58 7.19 -15.18
N TRP A 86 -11.81 7.34 -13.87
CA TRP A 86 -12.18 8.63 -13.27
C TRP A 86 -11.06 9.67 -13.46
N VAL A 87 -9.82 9.33 -13.11
CA VAL A 87 -8.69 10.25 -13.21
C VAL A 87 -8.43 10.66 -14.67
N GLN A 88 -8.51 9.73 -15.62
CA GLN A 88 -8.35 10.03 -17.05
C GLN A 88 -9.44 10.93 -17.61
N THR A 89 -10.61 10.97 -16.98
CA THR A 89 -11.72 11.85 -17.35
C THR A 89 -11.70 13.19 -16.60
N GLY A 90 -10.68 13.42 -15.77
CA GLY A 90 -10.44 14.68 -15.07
C GLY A 90 -11.13 14.79 -13.71
N PHE A 91 -11.64 13.69 -13.17
CA PHE A 91 -12.26 13.64 -11.84
C PHE A 91 -11.29 13.09 -10.81
N ASP A 92 -11.29 13.67 -9.62
CA ASP A 92 -10.57 13.13 -8.48
C ASP A 92 -11.42 12.10 -7.69
N LEU A 93 -10.91 11.64 -6.55
CA LEU A 93 -11.60 10.66 -5.71
C LEU A 93 -12.92 11.20 -5.14
N ASP A 94 -12.95 12.47 -4.72
CA ASP A 94 -14.12 13.08 -4.11
C ASP A 94 -15.23 13.22 -5.15
N ASP A 95 -14.87 13.69 -6.35
CA ASP A 95 -15.76 13.71 -7.52
C ASP A 95 -16.30 12.31 -7.85
N ALA A 96 -15.42 11.30 -7.89
CA ALA A 96 -15.81 9.93 -8.22
C ALA A 96 -16.79 9.34 -7.19
N VAL A 97 -16.55 9.57 -5.89
CA VAL A 97 -17.46 9.15 -4.81
C VAL A 97 -18.80 9.86 -4.93
N GLU A 98 -18.80 11.18 -5.12
CA GLU A 98 -20.03 11.97 -5.26
C GLU A 98 -20.87 11.50 -6.45
N ASN A 99 -20.23 11.30 -7.61
CA ASN A 99 -20.91 10.84 -8.80
C ASN A 99 -21.43 9.41 -8.65
N ARG A 100 -20.66 8.50 -8.05
CA ARG A 100 -21.13 7.13 -7.78
C ARG A 100 -22.33 7.10 -6.84
N ASN A 101 -22.36 7.98 -5.82
CA ASN A 101 -23.52 8.13 -4.92
C ASN A 101 -24.78 8.63 -5.65
N LYS A 102 -24.62 9.33 -6.78
CA LYS A 102 -25.71 9.73 -7.69
C LYS A 102 -26.07 8.66 -8.73
N GLY A 103 -25.37 7.51 -8.73
CA GLY A 103 -25.53 6.46 -9.72
C GLY A 103 -24.86 6.77 -11.08
N LEU A 104 -23.91 7.71 -11.11
CA LEU A 104 -23.18 8.12 -12.30
C LEU A 104 -21.82 7.40 -12.40
N ALA A 105 -21.33 7.26 -13.62
CA ALA A 105 -20.03 6.69 -13.95
C ALA A 105 -19.31 7.60 -14.96
N PRO A 106 -17.97 7.60 -15.01
CA PRO A 106 -17.21 8.46 -15.92
C PRO A 106 -17.38 7.95 -17.34
N ILE A 107 -17.55 8.86 -18.29
CA ILE A 107 -17.68 8.50 -19.71
C ILE A 107 -16.28 8.39 -20.30
N HIS A 108 -15.87 7.19 -20.69
CA HIS A 108 -14.68 6.98 -21.48
C HIS A 108 -14.93 7.44 -22.93
N ARG A 109 -14.40 8.59 -23.35
CA ARG A 109 -14.39 8.99 -24.77
C ARG A 109 -13.12 8.45 -25.42
N ASN A 110 -13.31 7.45 -26.28
CA ASN A 110 -12.27 6.82 -27.09
C ASN A 110 -11.87 7.68 -28.29
#